data_AF-A0A846PEP2-F1
#
_entry.id   AF-A0A846PEP2-F1
#
_cell.length_a   1.000
_cell.length_b   1.000
_cell.length_c   1.000
_cell.angle_alpha   90.00
_cell.angle_beta   90.00
_cell.angle_gamma   90.00
#
_symmetry.space_group_name_H-M   'P 1'
#
loop_
_entity.id
_entity.type
_entity.pdbx_description
1 polymer ?
#
loop_
_entity_poly.entity_id
_entity_poly.type
_entity_poly.pdbx_seq_one_letter_code
_entity_poly.pdbx_strand_id
1 'polypeptide(L)'
;MIGSGDCYEVAGRIIISADWKVPIFLCHGTVTGQGKVEGVKFGHAWLELKGIVIDFSNKKREIMPKEKYYKIGKIENVKRYNKIEALRMFSKYKHFGGWEDEKDKKKKV
;
A
#
# COMPACT_ATOMS: atom_id res chain seq x y z
N MET A 1 7.45 -9.56 -15.91
CA MET A 1 7.08 -8.17 -15.55
C MET A 1 6.48 -8.21 -14.16
N ILE A 2 7.25 -7.75 -13.16
CA ILE A 2 6.80 -7.62 -11.76
C ILE A 2 5.78 -6.46 -11.72
N GLY A 3 4.69 -6.65 -10.97
CA GLY A 3 3.41 -5.94 -11.07
C GLY A 3 3.50 -4.44 -11.35
N SER A 4 2.66 -3.98 -12.29
CA SER A 4 2.68 -2.66 -12.96
C SER A 4 2.45 -1.43 -12.07
N GLY A 5 2.80 -1.45 -10.77
CA GLY A 5 2.64 -0.31 -9.85
C GLY A 5 1.18 0.07 -9.54
N ASP A 6 0.22 -0.66 -10.12
CA ASP A 6 -1.21 -0.37 -10.05
C ASP A 6 -1.73 -0.39 -8.60
N CYS A 7 -1.14 -1.20 -7.71
CA CYS A 7 -1.51 -1.23 -6.29
C CYS A 7 -1.34 0.14 -5.61
N TYR A 8 -0.27 0.87 -5.92
CA TYR A 8 -0.03 2.20 -5.36
C TYR A 8 -1.02 3.22 -5.91
N GLU A 9 -1.23 3.21 -7.23
CA GLU A 9 -2.15 4.16 -7.87
C GLU A 9 -3.60 3.92 -7.43
N VAL A 10 -4.06 2.67 -7.43
CA VAL A 10 -5.42 2.32 -7.02
C VAL A 10 -5.67 2.68 -5.56
N ALA A 11 -4.80 2.26 -4.64
CA ALA A 11 -4.96 2.58 -3.23
C ALA A 11 -4.88 4.10 -2.97
N GLY A 12 -3.95 4.77 -3.64
CA GLY A 12 -3.78 6.22 -3.55
C GLY A 12 -4.97 7.01 -4.08
N ARG A 13 -5.56 6.59 -5.20
CA ARG A 13 -6.78 7.23 -5.72
C ARG A 13 -7.97 7.01 -4.79
N ILE A 14 -8.15 5.79 -4.25
CA ILE A 14 -9.28 5.47 -3.37
C ILE A 14 -9.25 6.30 -2.06
N ILE A 15 -8.07 6.47 -1.45
CA ILE A 15 -7.98 7.27 -0.22
C ILE A 15 -8.28 8.76 -0.46
N ILE A 16 -7.98 9.28 -1.66
CA ILE A 16 -8.28 10.67 -2.05
C ILE A 16 -9.75 10.84 -2.41
N SER A 17 -10.29 9.92 -3.23
CA SER A 17 -11.59 10.11 -3.91
C SER A 17 -12.80 10.01 -2.99
N ALA A 18 -12.67 9.33 -1.84
CA ALA A 18 -13.78 9.11 -0.93
C ALA A 18 -13.70 10.03 0.31
N ASP A 19 -14.89 10.45 0.75
CA ASP A 19 -15.09 11.13 2.02
C ASP A 19 -15.26 10.10 3.13
N TRP A 20 -14.13 9.68 3.70
CA TRP A 20 -14.08 8.63 4.71
C TRP A 20 -14.51 9.20 6.07
N LYS A 21 -15.70 8.80 6.53
CA LYS A 21 -16.22 9.14 7.88
C LYS A 21 -15.53 8.41 9.03
N VAL A 22 -14.53 7.60 8.70
CA VAL A 22 -13.81 6.72 9.62
C VAL A 22 -12.31 6.79 9.31
N PRO A 23 -11.42 6.61 10.31
CA PRO A 23 -9.99 6.62 10.07
C PRO A 23 -9.58 5.57 9.04
N ILE A 24 -8.96 6.04 7.96
CA ILE A 24 -8.40 5.22 6.89
C ILE A 24 -6.90 5.47 6.78
N PHE A 25 -6.14 4.41 6.52
CA PHE A 25 -4.70 4.47 6.35
C PHE A 25 -4.30 3.87 5.01
N LEU A 26 -3.50 4.62 4.25
CA LEU A 26 -2.75 4.11 3.12
C LEU A 26 -1.53 3.37 3.66
N CYS A 27 -1.43 2.09 3.33
CA CYS A 27 -0.37 1.22 3.81
C CYS A 27 0.54 0.83 2.65
N HIS A 28 1.85 1.02 2.83
CA HIS A 28 2.88 0.50 1.95
C HIS A 28 3.71 -0.51 2.72
N GLY A 29 4.01 -1.66 2.14
CA GLY A 29 4.87 -2.65 2.78
C GLY A 29 5.35 -3.72 1.81
N THR A 30 6.13 -4.66 2.32
CA THR A 30 6.61 -5.80 1.55
C THR A 30 5.67 -6.98 1.77
N VAL A 31 5.20 -7.59 0.68
CA VAL A 31 4.43 -8.83 0.74
C VAL A 31 5.23 -9.94 0.10
N THR A 32 5.07 -11.16 0.61
CA THR A 32 5.63 -12.36 -0.01
C THR A 32 4.56 -12.97 -0.92
N GLY A 33 4.87 -13.06 -2.21
CA GLY A 33 4.01 -13.70 -3.19
C GLY A 33 3.69 -15.15 -2.81
N GLN A 34 2.52 -15.62 -3.24
CA GLN A 34 2.07 -16.99 -3.08
C GLN A 34 1.79 -17.63 -4.46
N GLY A 35 1.78 -18.95 -4.53
CA GLY A 35 1.48 -19.70 -5.76
C GLY A 35 2.58 -19.54 -6.81
N LYS A 36 2.26 -19.02 -8.01
CA LYS A 36 3.22 -18.92 -9.12
C LYS A 36 4.40 -17.97 -8.86
N VAL A 37 4.30 -17.12 -7.84
CA VAL A 37 5.34 -16.18 -7.41
C VAL A 37 5.74 -16.43 -5.95
N GLU A 38 5.59 -17.67 -5.49
CA GLU A 38 5.92 -18.06 -4.12
C GLU A 38 7.35 -17.69 -3.74
N GLY A 39 7.51 -17.05 -2.58
CA GLY A 39 8.81 -16.65 -2.05
C GLY A 39 9.38 -15.34 -2.61
N VAL A 40 8.76 -14.77 -3.66
CA VAL A 40 9.18 -13.47 -4.19
C VAL A 40 8.63 -12.36 -3.30
N LYS A 41 9.52 -11.57 -2.71
CA LYS A 41 9.17 -10.37 -1.95
C LYS A 41 9.06 -9.18 -2.90
N PHE A 42 7.95 -8.44 -2.81
CA PHE A 42 7.76 -7.21 -3.57
C PHE A 42 7.01 -6.17 -2.76
N GLY A 43 7.23 -4.89 -3.10
CA GLY A 43 6.51 -3.78 -2.50
C GLY A 43 5.05 -3.76 -2.95
N HIS A 44 4.14 -3.54 -2.01
CA HIS A 44 2.70 -3.53 -2.22
C HIS A 44 2.03 -2.40 -1.45
N ALA A 45 0.85 -2.00 -1.92
CA ALA A 45 0.03 -0.98 -1.29
C ALA A 45 -1.42 -1.41 -1.15
N TRP A 46 -2.01 -1.09 0.00
CA TRP A 46 -3.40 -1.39 0.34
C TRP A 46 -3.96 -0.33 1.29
N LEU A 47 -5.26 -0.40 1.57
CA LEU A 47 -5.93 0.46 2.53
C LEU A 47 -6.33 -0.31 3.78
N GLU A 48 -6.17 0.32 4.94
CA GLU A 48 -6.66 -0.20 6.22
C GLU A 48 -7.79 0.68 6.75
N LEU A 49 -8.91 0.07 7.09
CA LEU A 49 -10.09 0.72 7.65
C LEU A 49 -10.67 -0.12 8.79
N LYS A 50 -10.66 0.38 10.03
CA LYS A 50 -11.25 -0.30 11.21
C LYS A 50 -10.90 -1.80 11.33
N GLY A 51 -9.64 -2.18 11.06
CA GLY A 51 -9.19 -3.57 11.14
C GLY A 51 -9.52 -4.44 9.92
N ILE A 52 -10.07 -3.85 8.86
CA ILE A 52 -10.28 -4.48 7.56
C ILE A 52 -9.21 -3.95 6.60
N VAL A 53 -8.70 -4.83 5.74
CA VAL A 53 -7.85 -4.47 4.61
C VAL A 53 -8.68 -4.46 3.34
N ILE A 54 -8.50 -3.41 2.54
CA ILE A 54 -9.07 -3.25 1.20
C ILE A 54 -7.92 -3.21 0.21
N ASP A 55 -7.85 -4.20 -0.67
CA ASP A 55 -6.85 -4.34 -1.71
C ASP A 55 -7.54 -4.58 -3.06
N PHE A 56 -7.62 -3.52 -3.87
CA PHE A 56 -8.24 -3.55 -5.19
C PHE A 56 -7.24 -3.64 -6.34
N SER A 57 -6.01 -4.08 -6.03
CA SER A 57 -4.94 -4.20 -7.02
C SER A 57 -5.14 -5.40 -7.97
N ASN A 58 -4.43 -5.39 -9.10
CA ASN A 58 -4.36 -6.52 -10.04
C ASN A 58 -5.74 -6.99 -10.55
N LYS A 59 -6.71 -6.07 -10.67
CA LYS A 59 -8.11 -6.34 -11.05
C LYS A 59 -8.86 -7.27 -10.09
N LYS A 60 -8.30 -7.56 -8.92
CA LYS A 60 -8.97 -8.27 -7.84
C LYS A 60 -9.60 -7.26 -6.89
N ARG A 61 -10.66 -7.68 -6.18
CA ARG A 61 -11.28 -6.89 -5.13
C ARG A 61 -11.24 -7.69 -3.84
N GLU A 62 -10.13 -7.59 -3.13
CA GLU A 62 -9.92 -8.33 -1.90
C GLU A 62 -10.26 -7.45 -0.71
N ILE A 63 -11.24 -7.89 0.08
CA ILE A 63 -11.63 -7.26 1.34
C ILE A 63 -11.60 -8.35 2.39
N MET A 64 -10.74 -8.20 3.40
CA MET A 64 -10.61 -9.21 4.44
C MET A 64 -10.11 -8.63 5.76
N PRO A 65 -10.30 -9.35 6.88
CA PRO A 65 -9.74 -8.93 8.16
C PRO A 65 -8.23 -8.76 8.09
N LYS A 66 -7.71 -7.69 8.71
CA LYS A 66 -6.29 -7.35 8.72
C LYS A 66 -5.43 -8.51 9.17
N GLU A 67 -5.79 -9.19 10.26
CA GLU A 67 -5.02 -10.32 10.78
C GLU A 67 -4.87 -11.44 9.76
N LYS A 68 -5.93 -11.73 9.00
CA LYS A 68 -5.91 -12.75 7.95
C LYS A 68 -5.04 -12.31 6.78
N TYR A 69 -5.21 -11.07 6.32
CA TYR A 69 -4.41 -10.50 5.23
C TYR A 69 -2.91 -10.52 5.55
N TYR A 70 -2.54 -10.12 6.76
CA TYR A 70 -1.15 -10.07 7.21
C TYR A 70 -0.51 -11.46 7.33
N LYS A 71 -1.27 -12.45 7.82
CA LYS A 71 -0.80 -13.84 7.92
C LYS A 71 -0.59 -14.47 6.54
N ILE A 72 -1.54 -14.27 5.61
CA ILE A 72 -1.45 -14.81 4.24
C ILE A 72 -0.28 -14.15 3.50
N GLY A 73 -0.25 -12.82 3.43
CA GLY A 73 0.77 -12.09 2.67
C GLY A 73 2.17 -12.07 3.27
N LYS A 74 2.36 -12.64 4.47
CA LYS A 74 3.61 -12.55 5.27
C LYS A 74 4.17 -11.12 5.23
N ILE A 75 3.34 -10.17 5.64
CA ILE A 75 3.57 -8.76 5.39
C ILE A 75 4.63 -8.20 6.34
N GLU A 76 5.62 -7.52 5.79
CA GLU A 76 6.74 -6.92 6.51
C GLU A 76 6.89 -5.43 6.17
N ASN A 77 7.63 -4.68 7.01
CA ASN A 77 8.02 -3.28 6.76
C ASN A 77 6.87 -2.32 6.43
N VAL A 78 5.74 -2.43 7.14
CA VAL A 78 4.55 -1.63 6.83
C VAL A 78 4.70 -0.19 7.34
N LYS A 79 4.58 0.76 6.42
CA LYS A 79 4.35 2.18 6.69
C LYS A 79 2.88 2.51 6.49
N ARG A 80 2.31 3.26 7.42
CA ARG A 80 0.92 3.71 7.38
C ARG A 80 0.88 5.22 7.31
N TYR A 81 0.05 5.74 6.43
CA TYR A 81 -0.16 7.17 6.23
C TYR A 81 -1.66 7.44 6.35
N ASN A 82 -2.05 8.35 7.22
CA ASN A 82 -3.43 8.86 7.19
C ASN A 82 -3.66 9.68 5.90
N LYS A 83 -4.92 10.05 5.62
CA LYS A 83 -5.28 10.80 4.39
C LYS A 83 -4.43 12.08 4.20
N ILE A 84 -4.18 12.85 5.26
CA ILE A 84 -3.39 14.08 5.18
C ILE A 84 -1.92 13.78 4.89
N GLU A 85 -1.35 12.77 5.55
CA GLU A 85 0.02 12.33 5.30
C GLU A 85 0.20 11.81 3.88
N ALA A 86 -0.74 10.99 3.40
CA ALA A 86 -0.74 10.48 2.04
C ALA A 86 -0.78 11.64 1.03
N LEU A 87 -1.67 12.63 1.21
CA LEU A 87 -1.74 13.84 0.38
C LEU A 87 -0.42 14.63 0.35
N ARG A 88 0.22 14.79 1.51
CA ARG A 88 1.54 15.45 1.59
C ARG A 88 2.60 14.68 0.81
N MET A 89 2.59 13.35 0.89
CA MET A 89 3.53 12.52 0.16
C MET A 89 3.25 12.55 -1.35
N PHE A 90 1.98 12.48 -1.79
CA PHE A 90 1.60 12.64 -3.19
C PHE A 90 2.08 13.99 -3.74
N SER A 91 1.88 15.08 -3.00
CA SER A 91 2.33 16.41 -3.40
C SER A 91 3.86 16.52 -3.46
N LYS A 92 4.57 15.85 -2.54
CA LYS A 92 6.03 15.91 -2.44
C LYS A 92 6.74 15.10 -3.53
N TYR A 93 6.25 13.90 -3.81
CA TYR A 93 6.90 12.95 -4.70
C TYR A 93 6.27 12.89 -6.09
N LYS A 94 5.05 13.42 -6.27
CA LYS A 94 4.30 13.42 -7.54
C LYS A 94 3.98 12.02 -8.09
N HIS A 95 4.05 10.99 -7.25
CA HIS A 95 3.58 9.62 -7.52
C HIS A 95 3.02 8.96 -6.25
N PHE A 96 2.31 7.85 -6.41
CA PHE A 96 1.47 7.26 -5.36
C PHE A 96 2.19 6.31 -4.38
N GLY A 97 3.45 5.95 -4.61
CA GLY A 97 4.21 5.14 -3.65
C GLY A 97 5.65 4.84 -4.07
N GLY A 98 6.36 4.02 -3.29
CA GLY A 98 7.82 3.83 -3.44
C GLY A 98 8.66 4.93 -2.78
N TRP A 99 8.05 5.77 -1.93
CA TRP A 99 8.72 6.95 -1.35
C TRP A 99 9.86 6.64 -0.39
N GLU A 100 9.85 5.46 0.23
CA GLU A 100 10.86 5.10 1.23
C GLU A 100 12.24 4.88 0.59
N ASP A 101 12.29 4.28 -0.61
CA ASP A 101 13.53 4.16 -1.40
C ASP A 101 14.12 5.53 -1.78
N GLU A 102 13.27 6.54 -2.01
CA GLU A 102 13.72 7.90 -2.34
C GLU A 102 14.14 8.72 -1.12
N LYS A 103 13.53 8.46 0.04
CA LYS A 103 13.96 9.09 1.30
C LYS A 103 15.38 8.68 1.67
N ASP A 104 15.74 7.42 1.44
CA ASP A 104 17.10 6.93 1.71
C ASP A 104 18.12 7.62 0.79
N LYS A 105 17.80 7.81 -0.49
CA LYS A 105 18.66 8.52 -1.45
C LYS A 105 18.90 9.99 -1.08
N LYS A 106 17.89 10.69 -0.55
CA LYS A 106 18.01 12.11 -0.14
C LYS A 106 18.76 12.34 1.18
N LYS A 107 19.01 11.30 1.98
CA LYS A 107 19.79 11.39 3.23
C LYS A 107 21.30 11.23 3.02
N LYS A 108 21.74 10.83 1.82
CA LYS A 108 23.15 10.60 1.48
C LYS A 108 23.80 11.76 0.71
N VAL A 109 23.17 12.95 0.72
CA VAL A 109 23.69 14.19 0.13
C VAL A 109 23.79 15.25 1.21
#